data_AF-A0A955R6A4-F1
#
_entry.id   AF-A0A955R6A4-F1
#
_cell.length_a   1.000
_cell.length_b   1.000
_cell.length_c   1.000
_cell.angle_alpha   90.00
_cell.angle_beta   90.00
_cell.angle_gamma   90.00
#
_symmetry.space_group_name_H-M   'P 1'
#
loop_
_entity.id
_entity.type
_entity.pdbx_description
1 polymer ?
#
loop_
_entity_poly.entity_id
_entity_poly.type
_entity_poly.pdbx_seq_one_letter_code
_entity_poly.pdbx_strand_id
1 'polypeptide(L)'
;MISDRQDIIRRELETGTGAAIGMAVDQTGTRTGLRLWFADLDDRHGPVAELRPYGIRGYRVALGFGKFAGEVVRQIQSAGAEDVGLARALVASISPTIDLDLFGQGRDDWRVDSGAFKITATARGLPENLDEAVTTVCRDAIVPLMAAMAELIGYDVIDEDDDEAQACEGAILVSTIRRRERNPRNRLLCIRLHGEKCACCGMEPRSVYGEAGGIIEVHHLEALSLLAAPRPYDPAIDLAPLCPNCHRAVHTRRPIPLSLSELRALMSPLMDMAAV
;
A
#
# COMPACT_ATOMS: atom_id res chain seq x y z
N MET A 1 -25.08 18.41 -6.97
CA MET A 1 -23.77 19.04 -6.66
C MET A 1 -22.69 17.97 -6.57
N ILE A 2 -21.41 18.33 -6.66
CA ILE A 2 -20.31 17.33 -6.57
C ILE A 2 -20.32 16.60 -5.22
N SER A 3 -20.78 17.27 -4.16
CA SER A 3 -21.01 16.72 -2.82
C SER A 3 -21.94 15.50 -2.80
N ASP A 4 -22.85 15.39 -3.76
CA ASP A 4 -23.89 14.35 -3.76
C ASP A 4 -23.42 13.09 -4.52
N ARG A 5 -22.16 13.07 -4.98
CA ARG A 5 -21.58 12.00 -5.81
C ARG A 5 -20.39 11.32 -5.14
N GLN A 6 -20.28 11.47 -3.82
CA GLN A 6 -19.21 10.89 -3.02
C GLN A 6 -19.08 9.38 -3.24
N ASP A 7 -20.18 8.64 -3.32
CA ASP A 7 -20.16 7.19 -3.51
C ASP A 7 -19.61 6.78 -4.88
N ILE A 8 -20.03 7.45 -5.96
CA ILE A 8 -19.55 7.19 -7.33
C ILE A 8 -18.05 7.51 -7.42
N ILE A 9 -17.65 8.67 -6.89
CA ILE A 9 -16.24 9.08 -6.87
C ILE A 9 -15.40 8.10 -6.07
N ARG A 10 -15.87 7.70 -4.88
CA ARG A 10 -15.16 6.75 -4.03
C ARG A 10 -14.91 5.45 -4.77
N ARG A 11 -15.97 4.86 -5.33
CA ARG A 11 -15.90 3.60 -6.06
C ARG A 11 -14.91 3.67 -7.23
N GLU A 12 -15.01 4.69 -8.08
CA GLU A 12 -14.08 4.84 -9.22
C GLU A 12 -12.62 4.98 -8.77
N LEU A 13 -12.36 5.67 -7.66
CA LEU A 13 -11.01 5.85 -7.14
C LEU A 13 -10.48 4.60 -6.45
N GLU A 14 -11.28 3.92 -5.63
CA GLU A 14 -10.89 2.68 -4.97
C GLU A 14 -10.59 1.59 -6.01
N THR A 15 -11.47 1.41 -7.01
CA THR A 15 -11.22 0.48 -8.12
C THR A 15 -10.01 0.89 -8.97
N GLY A 16 -9.82 2.18 -9.24
CA GLY A 16 -8.74 2.65 -10.10
C GLY A 16 -7.36 2.67 -9.44
N THR A 17 -7.31 2.81 -8.11
CA THR A 17 -6.05 2.93 -7.35
C THR A 17 -5.70 1.70 -6.53
N GLY A 18 -6.66 0.79 -6.30
CA GLY A 18 -6.48 -0.35 -5.40
C GLY A 18 -6.34 0.04 -3.92
N ALA A 19 -6.73 1.26 -3.54
CA ALA A 19 -6.56 1.78 -2.19
C ALA A 19 -7.87 2.33 -1.64
N ALA A 20 -8.14 2.10 -0.35
CA ALA A 20 -9.30 2.69 0.34
C ALA A 20 -9.20 4.23 0.34
N ILE A 21 -10.29 4.92 -0.01
CA ILE A 21 -10.29 6.38 -0.19
C ILE A 21 -11.12 7.08 0.88
N GLY A 22 -10.46 7.95 1.65
CA GLY A 22 -11.10 8.93 2.51
C GLY A 22 -11.49 10.18 1.73
N MET A 23 -12.59 10.82 2.14
CA MET A 23 -13.07 12.04 1.48
C MET A 23 -13.85 12.98 2.38
N ALA A 24 -13.75 14.27 2.11
CA ALA A 24 -14.55 15.31 2.75
C ALA A 24 -15.02 16.36 1.75
N VAL A 25 -16.21 16.90 2.02
CA VAL A 25 -16.74 18.05 1.29
C VAL A 25 -15.97 19.30 1.68
N ASP A 26 -15.46 20.00 0.67
CA ASP A 26 -14.78 21.27 0.85
C ASP A 26 -15.68 22.41 0.39
N GLN A 27 -16.18 23.17 1.36
CA GLN A 27 -17.03 24.35 1.12
C GLN A 27 -16.24 25.65 1.05
N THR A 28 -14.91 25.60 1.15
CA THR A 28 -14.09 26.80 1.01
C THR A 28 -14.14 27.29 -0.44
N GLY A 29 -14.34 28.59 -0.68
CA GLY A 29 -14.44 29.18 -2.03
C GLY A 29 -15.88 29.32 -2.56
N THR A 30 -16.02 29.62 -3.87
CA THR A 30 -17.31 29.98 -4.49
C THR A 30 -18.17 28.79 -4.91
N ARG A 31 -17.56 27.63 -5.13
CA ARG A 31 -18.25 26.37 -5.47
C ARG A 31 -17.69 25.25 -4.61
N THR A 32 -18.58 24.40 -4.12
CA THR A 32 -18.25 23.20 -3.34
C THR A 32 -17.32 22.28 -4.14
N GLY A 33 -16.26 21.81 -3.48
CA GLY A 33 -15.32 20.81 -3.98
C GLY A 33 -15.28 19.58 -3.08
N LEU A 34 -14.34 18.68 -3.38
CA LEU A 34 -14.05 17.49 -2.59
C LEU A 34 -12.54 17.40 -2.34
N ARG A 35 -12.17 17.02 -1.12
CA ARG A 35 -10.81 16.59 -0.77
C ARG A 35 -10.82 15.07 -0.65
N LEU A 36 -9.78 14.44 -1.19
CA LEU A 36 -9.64 13.00 -1.35
C LEU A 36 -8.25 12.58 -0.87
N TRP A 37 -8.13 11.49 -0.13
CA TRP A 37 -6.87 10.99 0.42
C TRP A 37 -6.91 9.46 0.61
N PHE A 38 -5.76 8.82 0.79
CA PHE A 38 -5.72 7.41 1.19
C PHE A 38 -6.18 7.24 2.64
N ALA A 39 -7.16 6.38 2.88
CA ALA A 39 -7.87 6.30 4.16
C ALA A 39 -6.95 5.98 5.36
N ASP A 40 -5.87 5.24 5.12
CA ASP A 40 -4.84 4.87 6.08
C ASP A 40 -3.88 6.03 6.46
N LEU A 41 -3.70 7.01 5.58
CA LEU A 41 -2.81 8.16 5.78
C LEU A 41 -3.52 9.43 6.27
N ASP A 42 -4.85 9.47 6.24
CA ASP A 42 -5.68 10.65 6.53
C ASP A 42 -5.39 11.90 5.66
N ASP A 43 -6.13 12.99 5.87
CA ASP A 43 -6.04 14.21 5.06
C ASP A 43 -4.87 15.15 5.44
N ARG A 44 -4.06 14.76 6.42
CA ARG A 44 -2.96 15.56 6.98
C ARG A 44 -1.60 14.92 6.78
N HIS A 45 -1.49 13.60 6.72
CA HIS A 45 -0.19 12.91 6.65
C HIS A 45 0.14 12.35 5.27
N GLY A 46 -0.82 12.30 4.34
CA GLY A 46 -0.63 11.77 3.00
C GLY A 46 -0.74 12.79 1.84
N PRO A 47 -0.71 12.27 0.60
CA PRO A 47 -1.17 12.99 -0.58
C PRO A 47 -2.66 13.30 -0.48
N VAL A 48 -3.04 14.50 -0.93
CA VAL A 48 -4.43 14.95 -0.95
C VAL A 48 -4.76 15.52 -2.32
N ALA A 49 -5.78 14.95 -2.96
CA ALA A 49 -6.32 15.47 -4.21
C ALA A 49 -7.56 16.33 -3.93
N GLU A 50 -7.55 17.56 -4.42
CA GLU A 50 -8.67 18.50 -4.32
C GLU A 50 -9.37 18.63 -5.67
N LEU A 51 -10.59 18.10 -5.78
CA LEU A 51 -11.43 18.16 -6.97
C LEU A 51 -12.41 19.33 -6.87
N ARG A 52 -12.34 20.26 -7.81
CA ARG A 52 -13.18 21.47 -7.85
C ARG A 52 -13.74 21.75 -9.24
N PRO A 53 -14.98 22.25 -9.36
CA PRO A 53 -15.49 22.76 -10.63
C PRO A 53 -14.63 23.91 -11.17
N TYR A 54 -14.36 23.93 -12.47
CA TYR A 54 -13.55 24.95 -13.12
C TYR A 54 -14.17 25.38 -14.45
N GLY A 55 -14.54 26.66 -14.55
CA GLY A 55 -15.21 27.19 -15.74
C GLY A 55 -16.55 26.51 -16.05
N ILE A 56 -16.89 26.45 -17.34
CA ILE A 56 -18.07 25.77 -17.87
C ILE A 56 -17.68 24.36 -18.31
N ARG A 57 -18.39 23.34 -17.80
CA ARG A 57 -18.14 21.91 -18.09
C ARG A 57 -16.66 21.52 -17.92
N GLY A 58 -16.07 21.93 -16.81
CA GLY A 58 -14.68 21.63 -16.49
C GLY A 58 -14.48 21.39 -15.00
N TYR A 59 -13.41 20.67 -14.69
CA TYR A 59 -12.95 20.40 -13.34
C TYR A 59 -11.44 20.62 -13.26
N ARG A 60 -10.98 21.00 -12.08
CA ARG A 60 -9.58 21.07 -11.72
C ARG A 60 -9.33 20.14 -10.55
N VAL A 61 -8.28 19.34 -10.68
CA VAL A 61 -7.73 18.48 -9.63
C VAL A 61 -6.40 19.10 -9.22
N ALA A 62 -6.23 19.39 -7.95
CA ALA A 62 -4.94 19.78 -7.38
C ALA A 62 -4.49 18.69 -6.40
N LEU A 63 -3.47 17.94 -6.78
CA LEU A 63 -2.79 16.98 -5.92
C LEU A 63 -1.63 17.69 -5.20
N GLY A 64 -1.61 17.59 -3.88
CA GLY A 64 -0.52 18.07 -3.04
C GLY A 64 -0.41 17.21 -1.79
N PHE A 65 0.15 17.77 -0.72
CA PHE A 65 0.38 17.05 0.53
C PHE A 65 -0.28 17.73 1.72
N GLY A 66 -0.73 16.92 2.68
CA GLY A 66 -1.24 17.41 3.96
C GLY A 66 -0.18 18.12 4.80
N LYS A 67 -0.62 18.88 5.80
CA LYS A 67 0.24 19.74 6.65
C LYS A 67 1.36 18.98 7.37
N PHE A 68 1.18 17.68 7.62
CA PHE A 68 2.09 16.83 8.38
C PHE A 68 2.66 15.67 7.56
N ALA A 69 2.62 15.76 6.23
CA ALA A 69 3.07 14.70 5.32
C ALA A 69 4.60 14.58 5.15
N GLY A 70 5.40 15.16 6.06
CA GLY A 70 6.86 15.20 5.93
C GLY A 70 7.54 13.82 5.93
N GLU A 71 6.93 12.82 6.57
CA GLU A 71 7.40 11.44 6.52
C GLU A 71 7.12 10.80 5.17
N VAL A 72 5.88 10.89 4.68
CA VAL A 72 5.46 10.42 3.36
C VAL A 72 6.29 11.05 2.23
N VAL A 73 6.57 12.35 2.31
CA VAL A 73 7.41 13.03 1.32
C VAL A 73 8.84 12.46 1.32
N ARG A 74 9.43 12.18 2.50
CA ARG A 74 10.75 11.55 2.58
C ARG A 74 10.75 10.12 2.03
N GLN A 75 9.67 9.38 2.27
CA GLN A 75 9.48 8.04 1.71
C GLN A 75 9.45 8.08 0.18
N ILE A 76 8.64 8.99 -0.40
CA ILE A 76 8.59 9.23 -1.85
C ILE A 76 9.98 9.60 -2.40
N GLN A 77 10.75 10.43 -1.69
CA GLN A 77 12.11 10.82 -2.10
C GLN A 77 13.10 9.66 -2.07
N SER A 78 12.82 8.63 -1.28
CA SER A 78 13.63 7.41 -1.20
C SER A 78 13.14 6.28 -2.12
N ALA A 79 12.08 6.52 -2.91
CA ALA A 79 11.50 5.52 -3.80
C ALA A 79 12.53 4.99 -4.81
N GLY A 80 12.40 3.70 -5.16
CA GLY A 80 13.28 3.05 -6.13
C GLY A 80 13.12 3.62 -7.53
N ALA A 81 14.13 3.46 -8.38
CA ALA A 81 14.08 3.93 -9.77
C ALA A 81 12.93 3.28 -10.58
N GLU A 82 12.53 2.06 -10.20
CA GLU A 82 11.41 1.34 -10.79
C GLU A 82 10.06 1.99 -10.43
N ASP A 83 9.83 2.25 -9.14
CA ASP A 83 8.61 2.89 -8.63
C ASP A 83 8.48 4.32 -9.18
N VAL A 84 9.59 5.07 -9.23
CA VAL A 84 9.66 6.38 -9.87
C VAL A 84 9.32 6.31 -11.36
N GLY A 85 9.80 5.29 -12.06
CA GLY A 85 9.49 5.05 -13.47
C GLY A 85 8.01 4.78 -13.69
N LEU A 86 7.39 3.93 -12.86
CA LEU A 86 5.97 3.61 -12.94
C LEU A 86 5.08 4.81 -12.60
N ALA A 87 5.40 5.55 -11.54
CA ALA A 87 4.68 6.75 -11.16
C ALA A 87 4.70 7.81 -12.28
N ARG A 88 5.84 8.00 -12.95
CA ARG A 88 5.94 8.88 -14.11
C ARG A 88 5.12 8.37 -15.29
N ALA A 89 5.11 7.07 -15.55
CA ALA A 89 4.30 6.48 -16.62
C ALA A 89 2.79 6.68 -16.38
N LEU A 90 2.32 6.55 -15.13
CA LEU A 90 0.93 6.81 -14.74
C LEU A 90 0.55 8.28 -14.95
N VAL A 91 1.40 9.23 -14.56
CA VAL A 91 1.15 10.66 -14.84
C VAL A 91 1.20 10.94 -16.35
N ALA A 92 2.09 10.28 -17.09
CA ALA A 92 2.19 10.41 -18.54
C ALA A 92 1.01 9.82 -19.30
N SER A 93 0.29 8.83 -18.73
CA SER A 93 -0.90 8.24 -19.35
C SER A 93 -2.12 9.16 -19.30
N ILE A 94 -2.08 10.24 -18.51
CA ILE A 94 -3.12 11.26 -18.48
C ILE A 94 -3.23 11.90 -19.87
N SER A 95 -4.45 11.89 -20.41
CA SER A 95 -4.75 12.38 -21.76
C SER A 95 -4.12 13.76 -22.03
N PRO A 96 -3.50 13.99 -23.20
CA PRO A 96 -3.00 15.31 -23.60
C PRO A 96 -4.08 16.40 -23.64
N THR A 97 -5.37 16.03 -23.69
CA THR A 97 -6.48 16.98 -23.60
C THR A 97 -6.65 17.59 -22.22
N ILE A 98 -6.03 17.01 -21.19
CA ILE A 98 -5.97 17.52 -19.83
C ILE A 98 -4.70 18.33 -19.66
N ASP A 99 -4.87 19.59 -19.29
CA ASP A 99 -3.77 20.51 -19.04
C ASP A 99 -3.11 20.16 -17.69
N LEU A 100 -1.82 19.83 -17.72
CA LEU A 100 -1.04 19.40 -16.55
C LEU A 100 0.05 20.41 -16.23
N ASP A 101 0.04 20.91 -15.00
CA ASP A 101 1.14 21.65 -14.39
C ASP A 101 1.77 20.78 -13.29
N LEU A 102 3.05 20.47 -13.43
CA LEU A 102 3.84 19.62 -12.53
C LEU A 102 4.76 20.47 -11.65
N PHE A 103 4.24 21.58 -11.15
CA PHE A 103 4.98 22.54 -10.33
C PHE A 103 6.23 23.10 -11.04
N GLY A 104 6.07 23.46 -12.32
CA GLY A 104 7.15 23.96 -13.16
C GLY A 104 8.16 22.90 -13.64
N GLN A 105 7.88 21.61 -13.42
CA GLN A 105 8.71 20.49 -13.91
C GLN A 105 8.13 19.88 -15.19
N GLY A 106 8.95 19.10 -15.91
CA GLY A 106 8.54 18.41 -17.13
C GLY A 106 7.81 17.09 -16.86
N ARG A 107 7.07 16.59 -17.86
CA ARG A 107 6.30 15.33 -17.76
C ARG A 107 7.17 14.09 -17.56
N ASP A 108 8.40 14.11 -18.08
CA ASP A 108 9.30 12.94 -18.07
C ASP A 108 10.30 12.96 -16.90
N ASP A 109 10.46 14.10 -16.22
CA ASP A 109 11.53 14.32 -15.24
C ASP A 109 11.05 14.86 -13.88
N TRP A 110 9.73 15.02 -13.69
CA TRP A 110 9.19 15.50 -12.43
C TRP A 110 9.58 14.63 -11.23
N ARG A 111 9.67 15.27 -10.06
CA ARG A 111 9.96 14.66 -8.76
C ARG A 111 9.32 15.45 -7.62
N VAL A 112 8.96 14.74 -6.55
CA VAL A 112 8.51 15.33 -5.29
C VAL A 112 9.71 15.74 -4.44
N ASP A 113 10.15 16.99 -4.56
CA ASP A 113 11.32 17.52 -3.86
C ASP A 113 11.01 18.04 -2.44
N SER A 114 9.74 18.28 -2.14
CA SER A 114 9.28 18.88 -0.89
C SER A 114 7.78 18.67 -0.72
N GLY A 115 7.26 18.91 0.50
CA GLY A 115 5.82 18.94 0.74
C GLY A 115 5.09 20.11 0.07
N ALA A 116 5.82 21.03 -0.58
CA ALA A 116 5.25 22.10 -1.38
C ALA A 116 4.95 21.67 -2.83
N PHE A 117 5.47 20.52 -3.27
CA PHE A 117 5.23 19.97 -4.60
C PHE A 117 3.73 19.79 -4.85
N LYS A 118 3.29 20.12 -6.07
CA LYS A 118 1.89 20.02 -6.50
C LYS A 118 1.78 19.52 -7.94
N ILE A 119 0.71 18.78 -8.23
CA ILE A 119 0.30 18.50 -9.59
C ILE A 119 -1.09 19.08 -9.79
N THR A 120 -1.26 19.93 -10.80
CA THR A 120 -2.57 20.47 -11.17
C THR A 120 -3.01 19.91 -12.51
N ALA A 121 -4.14 19.23 -12.54
CA ALA A 121 -4.79 18.75 -13.75
C ALA A 121 -6.07 19.53 -14.02
N THR A 122 -6.20 20.14 -15.19
CA THR A 122 -7.40 20.90 -15.59
C THR A 122 -8.06 20.26 -16.81
N ALA A 123 -9.24 19.67 -16.59
CA ALA A 123 -10.10 19.11 -17.63
C ALA A 123 -11.18 20.12 -18.04
N ARG A 124 -11.46 20.23 -19.34
CA ARG A 124 -12.47 21.13 -19.91
C ARG A 124 -13.24 20.42 -21.02
N GLY A 125 -14.43 20.92 -21.35
CA GLY A 125 -15.23 20.36 -22.43
C GLY A 125 -15.81 18.98 -22.10
N LEU A 126 -16.07 18.73 -20.81
CA LEU A 126 -16.61 17.48 -20.33
C LEU A 126 -18.09 17.31 -20.71
N PRO A 127 -18.63 16.08 -20.63
CA PRO A 127 -20.05 15.79 -20.86
C PRO A 127 -20.98 16.71 -20.04
N GLU A 128 -22.18 16.95 -20.56
CA GLU A 128 -23.20 17.73 -19.83
C GLU A 128 -23.77 16.96 -18.65
N ASN A 129 -23.82 15.64 -18.75
CA ASN A 129 -24.17 14.78 -17.63
C ASN A 129 -23.08 14.89 -16.55
N LEU A 130 -23.47 15.33 -15.36
CA LEU A 130 -22.54 15.61 -14.28
C LEU A 130 -21.86 14.35 -13.75
N ASP A 131 -22.57 13.22 -13.72
CA ASP A 131 -22.06 11.96 -13.18
C ASP A 131 -21.02 11.41 -14.16
N GLU A 132 -21.33 11.42 -15.46
CA GLU A 132 -20.38 11.06 -16.52
C GLU A 132 -19.14 11.96 -16.50
N ALA A 133 -19.31 13.28 -16.40
CA ALA A 133 -18.20 14.23 -16.33
C ALA A 133 -17.29 14.00 -15.12
N VAL A 134 -17.87 13.68 -13.96
CA VAL A 134 -17.13 13.38 -12.74
C VAL A 134 -16.37 12.06 -12.88
N THR A 135 -17.02 11.01 -13.40
CA THR A 135 -16.38 9.72 -13.67
C THR A 135 -15.21 9.86 -14.63
N THR A 136 -15.36 10.62 -15.72
CA THR A 136 -14.26 10.92 -16.65
C THR A 136 -13.09 11.58 -15.93
N VAL A 137 -13.33 12.60 -15.11
CA VAL A 137 -12.23 13.29 -14.40
C VAL A 137 -11.57 12.40 -13.35
N CYS A 138 -12.35 11.56 -12.66
CA CYS A 138 -11.80 10.61 -11.71
C CYS A 138 -10.86 9.64 -12.43
N ARG A 139 -11.35 8.99 -13.49
CA ARG A 139 -10.60 8.00 -14.28
C ARG A 139 -9.37 8.59 -14.97
N ASP A 140 -9.54 9.73 -15.63
CA ASP A 140 -8.51 10.25 -16.55
C ASP A 140 -7.50 11.18 -15.86
N ALA A 141 -7.79 11.65 -14.64
CA ALA A 141 -6.89 12.53 -13.89
C ALA A 141 -6.63 12.05 -12.46
N ILE A 142 -7.66 11.85 -11.63
CA ILE A 142 -7.43 11.61 -10.20
C ILE A 142 -6.80 10.22 -9.97
N VAL A 143 -7.33 9.18 -10.61
CA VAL A 143 -6.82 7.80 -10.51
C VAL A 143 -5.32 7.74 -10.85
N PRO A 144 -4.85 8.16 -12.04
CA PRO A 144 -3.43 8.08 -12.36
C PRO A 144 -2.54 8.94 -11.44
N LEU A 145 -3.03 10.09 -10.98
CA LEU A 145 -2.30 10.94 -10.04
C LEU A 145 -2.16 10.28 -8.66
N MET A 146 -3.25 9.73 -8.12
CA MET A 146 -3.24 9.04 -6.84
C MET A 146 -2.44 7.74 -6.92
N ALA A 147 -2.63 6.93 -7.97
CA ALA A 147 -1.86 5.72 -8.22
C ALA A 147 -0.35 6.02 -8.30
N ALA A 148 0.06 7.10 -8.98
CA ALA A 148 1.46 7.52 -9.00
C ALA A 148 2.01 7.82 -7.60
N MET A 149 1.21 8.41 -6.71
CA MET A 149 1.63 8.62 -5.32
C MET A 149 1.67 7.30 -4.54
N ALA A 150 0.72 6.39 -4.75
CA ALA A 150 0.71 5.06 -4.15
C ALA A 150 2.00 4.30 -4.48
N GLU A 151 2.41 4.29 -5.75
CA GLU A 151 3.66 3.66 -6.21
C GLU A 151 4.89 4.29 -5.52
N LEU A 152 4.97 5.62 -5.48
CA LEU A 152 6.09 6.32 -4.84
C LEU A 152 6.15 6.11 -3.33
N ILE A 153 5.00 5.89 -2.68
CA ILE A 153 4.93 5.56 -1.26
C ILE A 153 5.29 4.08 -1.05
N GLY A 154 5.10 3.22 -2.05
CA GLY A 154 5.19 1.77 -1.87
C GLY A 154 3.93 1.22 -1.17
N TYR A 155 2.77 1.69 -1.61
CA TYR A 155 1.47 1.25 -1.13
C TYR A 155 1.22 -0.19 -1.58
N ASP A 156 1.36 -1.15 -0.67
CA ASP A 156 0.97 -2.54 -0.91
C ASP A 156 -0.56 -2.65 -0.75
N VAL A 157 -1.27 -2.93 -1.84
CA VAL A 157 -2.71 -3.23 -1.79
C VAL A 157 -2.94 -4.38 -0.82
N ILE A 158 -3.70 -4.11 0.25
CA ILE A 158 -4.38 -5.18 0.99
C ILE A 158 -5.62 -5.46 0.15
N ASP A 159 -5.56 -6.49 -0.70
CA ASP A 159 -6.78 -7.01 -1.32
C ASP A 159 -7.63 -7.61 -0.19
N GLU A 160 -8.67 -6.87 0.21
CA GLU A 160 -9.91 -7.52 0.60
C GLU A 160 -10.52 -8.03 -0.71
N ASP A 161 -10.40 -9.35 -0.90
CA ASP A 161 -10.88 -10.10 -2.07
C ASP A 161 -12.31 -9.65 -2.47
N ASP A 162 -12.45 -9.04 -3.65
CA ASP A 162 -13.75 -8.89 -4.34
C ASP A 162 -13.55 -9.16 -5.84
N ASP A 163 -13.23 -10.41 -6.16
CA ASP A 163 -13.24 -10.90 -7.54
C ASP A 163 -14.70 -11.17 -7.97
N GLU A 164 -15.25 -10.31 -8.83
CA GLU A 164 -16.19 -10.75 -9.88
C GLU A 164 -15.39 -11.45 -11.01
N ALA A 165 -14.60 -12.46 -10.64
CA ALA A 165 -14.13 -13.48 -11.57
C ALA A 165 -15.11 -14.65 -11.48
N GLN A 166 -15.71 -14.99 -12.61
CA GLN A 166 -16.71 -16.04 -12.75
C GLN A 166 -16.30 -17.30 -11.96
N ALA A 167 -17.03 -17.56 -10.87
CA ALA A 167 -16.72 -18.59 -9.87
C ALA A 167 -16.68 -19.99 -10.50
N CYS A 168 -15.49 -20.51 -10.74
CA CYS A 168 -15.28 -21.90 -11.08
C CYS A 168 -14.13 -22.46 -10.22
N GLU A 169 -14.42 -23.53 -9.46
CA GLU A 169 -13.45 -24.27 -8.67
C GLU A 169 -12.31 -24.79 -9.58
N GLY A 170 -11.05 -24.54 -9.19
CA GLY A 170 -9.88 -24.97 -9.96
C GLY A 170 -9.39 -23.98 -11.02
N ALA A 171 -9.92 -22.77 -11.09
CA ALA A 171 -9.36 -21.71 -11.92
C ALA A 171 -7.91 -21.40 -11.50
N ILE A 172 -7.00 -21.42 -12.48
CA ILE A 172 -5.58 -21.13 -12.26
C ILE A 172 -5.42 -19.61 -12.17
N LEU A 173 -5.30 -19.11 -10.95
CA LEU A 173 -4.87 -17.74 -10.70
C LEU A 173 -3.37 -17.62 -10.98
N VAL A 174 -3.00 -16.69 -11.87
CA VAL A 174 -1.59 -16.37 -12.15
C VAL A 174 -1.29 -15.00 -11.57
N SER A 175 -0.49 -14.96 -10.50
CA SER A 175 0.00 -13.73 -9.88
C SER A 175 1.50 -13.57 -10.16
N THR A 176 1.94 -12.34 -10.46
CA THR A 176 3.35 -11.99 -10.63
C THR A 176 3.84 -11.30 -9.36
N ILE A 177 4.70 -11.96 -8.58
CA ILE A 177 5.17 -11.47 -7.28
C ILE A 177 6.61 -10.99 -7.41
N ARG A 178 6.90 -9.72 -7.07
CA ARG A 178 8.28 -9.27 -6.79
C ARG A 178 8.60 -9.56 -5.31
N ARG A 179 9.55 -10.46 -5.08
CA ARG A 179 9.96 -10.91 -3.74
C ARG A 179 11.41 -10.52 -3.49
N ARG A 180 11.73 -9.89 -2.34
CA ARG A 180 13.12 -9.74 -1.89
C ARG A 180 13.76 -11.14 -1.83
N GLU A 181 14.88 -11.32 -2.53
CA GLU A 181 15.56 -12.61 -2.65
C GLU A 181 15.90 -13.16 -1.26
N ARG A 182 15.32 -14.32 -0.90
CA ARG A 182 15.65 -15.02 0.34
C ARG A 182 16.69 -16.08 0.00
N ASN A 183 17.89 -15.96 0.55
CA ASN A 183 18.90 -16.99 0.38
C ASN A 183 18.43 -18.29 1.06
N PRO A 184 18.17 -19.39 0.32
CA PRO A 184 17.67 -20.64 0.90
C PRO A 184 18.66 -21.26 1.91
N ARG A 185 19.95 -20.91 1.83
CA ARG A 185 20.95 -21.32 2.82
C ARG A 185 20.66 -20.74 4.21
N ASN A 186 20.10 -19.54 4.29
CA ASN A 186 19.80 -18.90 5.58
C ASN A 186 18.71 -19.64 6.34
N ARG A 187 17.71 -20.18 5.61
CA ARG A 187 16.70 -21.09 6.20
C ARG A 187 17.37 -22.34 6.75
N LEU A 188 18.18 -23.01 5.93
CA LEU A 188 18.83 -24.27 6.32
C LEU A 188 19.77 -24.08 7.52
N LEU A 189 20.53 -22.98 7.55
CA LEU A 189 21.40 -22.63 8.66
C LEU A 189 20.60 -22.27 9.93
N CYS A 190 19.54 -21.48 9.82
CA CYS A 190 18.66 -21.16 10.95
C CYS A 190 18.07 -22.43 11.59
N ILE A 191 17.51 -23.34 10.79
CA ILE A 191 16.97 -24.61 11.30
C ILE A 191 18.06 -25.48 11.91
N ARG A 192 19.28 -25.49 11.35
CA ARG A 192 20.40 -26.25 11.91
C ARG A 192 20.91 -25.69 13.24
N LEU A 193 20.87 -24.37 13.41
CA LEU A 193 21.36 -23.68 14.61
C LEU A 193 20.33 -23.71 15.74
N HIS A 194 19.06 -23.49 15.41
CA HIS A 194 17.98 -23.28 16.38
C HIS A 194 17.03 -24.47 16.53
N GLY A 195 17.11 -25.45 15.63
CA GLY A 195 16.22 -26.61 15.58
C GLY A 195 14.87 -26.33 14.92
N GLU A 196 14.01 -27.34 14.91
CA GLU A 196 12.62 -27.28 14.39
C GLU A 196 11.60 -26.99 15.51
N LYS A 197 12.03 -26.30 16.56
CA LYS A 197 11.18 -25.89 17.68
C LYS A 197 10.82 -24.42 17.53
N CYS A 198 9.55 -24.07 17.69
CA CYS A 198 9.12 -22.68 17.64
C CYS A 198 9.80 -21.86 18.75
N ALA A 199 10.55 -20.84 18.35
CA ALA A 199 11.22 -19.94 19.27
C ALA A 199 10.23 -19.15 20.13
N CYS A 200 9.00 -18.89 19.66
CA CYS A 200 7.99 -18.16 20.42
C CYS A 200 7.28 -19.04 21.47
N CYS A 201 6.52 -20.03 21.02
CA CYS A 201 5.65 -20.85 21.88
C CYS A 201 6.27 -22.19 22.31
N GLY A 202 7.43 -22.57 21.79
CA GLY A 202 8.10 -23.83 22.15
C GLY A 202 7.50 -25.09 21.51
N MET A 203 6.45 -24.98 20.70
CA MET A 203 5.89 -26.14 19.96
C MET A 203 6.92 -26.73 18.99
N GLU A 204 7.01 -28.05 18.94
CA GLU A 204 7.77 -28.81 17.95
C GLU A 204 6.79 -29.56 17.03
N PRO A 205 6.50 -29.09 15.82
CA PRO A 205 5.45 -29.69 15.00
C PRO A 205 5.72 -31.15 14.62
N ARG A 206 7.01 -31.55 14.52
CA ARG A 206 7.41 -32.93 14.26
C ARG A 206 7.01 -33.90 15.37
N SER A 207 6.96 -33.46 16.62
CA SER A 207 6.52 -34.32 17.73
C SER A 207 5.01 -34.56 17.71
N VAL A 208 4.24 -33.67 17.07
CA VAL A 208 2.78 -33.77 16.95
C VAL A 208 2.37 -34.49 15.66
N TYR A 209 2.99 -34.14 14.54
CA TYR A 209 2.56 -34.55 13.19
C TYR A 209 3.50 -35.55 12.50
N GLY A 210 4.59 -35.97 13.17
CA GLY A 210 5.55 -36.90 12.59
C GLY A 210 6.22 -36.33 11.33
N GLU A 211 6.25 -37.11 10.26
CA GLU A 211 6.86 -36.71 8.98
C GLU A 211 6.21 -35.45 8.36
N ALA A 212 4.90 -35.24 8.60
CA ALA A 212 4.19 -34.05 8.15
C ALA A 212 4.54 -32.79 8.95
N GLY A 213 5.32 -32.90 10.03
CA GLY A 213 5.69 -31.79 10.92
C GLY A 213 6.82 -30.89 10.43
N GLY A 214 7.31 -31.06 9.19
CA GLY A 214 8.33 -30.20 8.57
C GLY A 214 7.86 -28.77 8.22
N ILE A 215 6.98 -28.19 9.04
CA ILE A 215 6.20 -26.97 8.76
C ILE A 215 6.71 -25.73 9.49
N ILE A 216 7.90 -25.79 10.09
CA ILE A 216 8.51 -24.61 10.71
C ILE A 216 8.91 -23.58 9.64
N GLU A 217 8.54 -22.34 9.93
CA GLU A 217 8.81 -21.16 9.13
C GLU A 217 9.96 -20.36 9.73
N VAL A 218 10.80 -19.74 8.89
CA VAL A 218 11.91 -18.89 9.35
C VAL A 218 11.48 -17.42 9.25
N HIS A 219 11.42 -16.78 10.42
CA HIS A 219 11.07 -15.38 10.58
C HIS A 219 12.33 -14.52 10.69
N HIS A 220 12.31 -13.33 10.09
CA HIS A 220 13.37 -12.34 10.27
C HIS A 220 12.97 -11.44 11.44
N LEU A 221 13.81 -11.38 12.47
CA LEU A 221 13.54 -10.57 13.68
C LEU A 221 13.52 -9.08 13.36
N GLU A 222 14.33 -8.65 12.40
CA GLU A 222 14.21 -7.36 11.73
C GLU A 222 13.45 -7.56 10.42
N ALA A 223 12.30 -6.90 10.29
CA ALA A 223 11.46 -7.06 9.11
C ALA A 223 12.20 -6.59 7.85
N LEU A 224 12.28 -7.45 6.83
CA LEU A 224 12.96 -7.15 5.58
C LEU A 224 12.44 -5.87 4.92
N SER A 225 11.14 -5.56 5.05
CA SER A 225 10.52 -4.34 4.51
C SER A 225 11.08 -3.05 5.14
N LEU A 226 11.61 -3.11 6.36
CA LEU A 226 12.14 -1.97 7.11
C LEU A 226 13.63 -1.74 6.87
N LEU A 227 14.31 -2.61 6.12
CA LEU A 227 15.70 -2.42 5.75
C LEU A 227 15.86 -1.26 4.77
N ALA A 228 16.64 -0.25 5.17
CA ALA A 228 17.06 0.85 4.30
C ALA A 228 18.00 0.40 3.16
N ALA A 229 18.72 -0.72 3.32
CA ALA A 229 19.58 -1.32 2.30
C ALA A 229 19.72 -2.84 2.51
N PRO A 230 20.01 -3.63 1.45
CA PRO A 230 20.33 -5.04 1.60
C PRO A 230 21.54 -5.24 2.53
N ARG A 231 21.45 -6.17 3.48
CA ARG A 231 22.57 -6.54 4.36
C ARG A 231 22.72 -8.06 4.46
N PRO A 232 23.92 -8.57 4.75
CA PRO A 232 24.06 -9.96 5.17
C PRO A 232 23.30 -10.18 6.49
N TYR A 233 22.61 -11.31 6.56
CA TYR A 233 21.90 -11.79 7.73
C TYR A 233 22.73 -12.89 8.38
N ASP A 234 22.88 -12.82 9.70
CA ASP A 234 23.42 -13.90 10.50
C ASP A 234 22.27 -14.81 10.98
N PRO A 235 22.17 -16.06 10.47
CA PRO A 235 21.11 -16.98 10.86
C PRO A 235 21.07 -17.30 12.35
N ALA A 236 22.16 -17.06 13.11
CA ALA A 236 22.21 -17.29 14.55
C ALA A 236 21.46 -16.22 15.36
N ILE A 237 21.40 -14.97 14.88
CA ILE A 237 20.90 -13.84 15.67
C ILE A 237 19.78 -13.05 15.01
N ASP A 238 19.69 -13.09 13.67
CA ASP A 238 18.69 -12.29 12.95
C ASP A 238 17.45 -13.09 12.55
N LEU A 239 17.51 -14.42 12.67
CA LEU A 239 16.47 -15.35 12.23
C LEU A 239 15.97 -16.19 13.40
N ALA A 240 14.67 -16.50 13.39
CA ALA A 240 14.07 -17.38 14.37
C ALA A 240 13.13 -18.40 13.70
N PRO A 241 13.19 -19.70 14.08
CA PRO A 241 12.18 -20.67 13.69
C PRO A 241 10.87 -20.38 14.43
N LEU A 242 9.75 -20.31 13.72
CA LEU A 242 8.41 -20.14 14.28
C LEU A 242 7.46 -21.19 13.71
N CYS A 243 6.49 -21.64 14.51
CA CYS A 243 5.35 -22.39 13.98
C CYS A 243 4.44 -21.48 13.14
N PRO A 244 3.65 -22.04 12.22
CA PRO A 244 2.76 -21.23 11.36
C PRO A 244 1.85 -20.28 12.14
N ASN A 245 1.35 -20.71 13.30
CA ASN A 245 0.48 -19.89 14.14
C ASN A 245 1.22 -18.68 14.73
N CYS A 246 2.39 -18.89 15.34
CA CYS A 246 3.19 -17.80 15.89
C CYS A 246 3.73 -16.88 14.80
N HIS A 247 4.13 -17.43 13.66
CA HIS A 247 4.61 -16.63 12.53
C HIS A 247 3.49 -15.75 11.96
N ARG A 248 2.26 -16.27 11.84
CA ARG A 248 1.11 -15.45 11.48
C ARG A 248 0.79 -14.41 12.55
N ALA A 249 0.83 -14.79 13.83
CA ALA A 249 0.50 -13.93 14.96
C ALA A 249 1.44 -12.71 15.08
N VAL A 250 2.76 -12.87 14.85
CA VAL A 250 3.69 -11.72 14.87
C VAL A 250 3.38 -10.68 13.80
N HIS A 251 2.83 -11.10 12.66
CA HIS A 251 2.50 -10.25 11.52
C HIS A 251 1.08 -9.64 11.57
N THR A 252 0.34 -9.84 12.67
CA THR A 252 -0.94 -9.14 12.89
C THR A 252 -0.73 -7.65 13.19
N ARG A 253 0.45 -7.27 13.69
CA ARG A 253 0.89 -5.88 13.78
C ARG A 253 1.72 -5.51 12.56
N ARG A 254 1.36 -4.40 11.92
CA ARG A 254 2.03 -3.85 10.74
C ARG A 254 2.18 -2.32 10.90
N PRO A 255 3.19 -1.71 10.25
CA PRO A 255 4.23 -2.31 9.40
C PRO A 255 5.33 -3.04 10.20
N ILE A 256 5.42 -2.81 11.51
CA ILE A 256 6.42 -3.42 12.40
C ILE A 256 5.80 -4.64 13.11
N PRO A 257 6.27 -5.87 12.82
CA PRO A 257 5.79 -7.07 13.49
C PRO A 257 5.94 -7.01 15.02
N LEU A 258 5.17 -7.83 15.73
CA LEU A 258 5.41 -8.07 17.15
C LEU A 258 6.77 -8.75 17.32
N SER A 259 7.59 -8.24 18.25
CA SER A 259 8.73 -8.99 18.74
C SER A 259 8.26 -10.28 19.41
N LEU A 260 9.13 -11.29 19.46
CA LEU A 260 8.79 -12.56 20.12
C LEU A 260 8.45 -12.35 21.61
N SER A 261 9.08 -11.38 22.28
CA SER A 261 8.76 -10.99 23.64
C SER A 261 7.35 -10.40 23.78
N GLU A 262 6.96 -9.52 22.87
CA GLU A 262 5.61 -8.93 22.88
C GLU A 262 4.55 -9.99 22.61
N LEU A 263 4.78 -10.86 21.61
CA LEU A 263 3.84 -11.94 21.33
C LEU A 263 3.69 -12.89 22.53
N ARG A 264 4.80 -13.28 23.18
CA ARG A 264 4.73 -14.10 24.41
C ARG A 264 3.95 -13.43 25.53
N ALA A 265 4.04 -12.11 25.67
CA ALA A 265 3.29 -11.37 26.69
C ALA A 265 1.76 -11.36 26.42
N LEU A 266 1.35 -11.49 25.15
CA LEU A 266 -0.06 -11.59 24.74
C LEU A 266 -0.61 -13.02 24.82
N MET A 267 0.27 -14.02 24.85
CA MET A 267 -0.15 -15.42 24.97
C MET A 267 -0.73 -15.66 26.36
N SER A 268 -1.96 -16.15 26.41
CA SER A 268 -2.55 -16.64 27.65
C SER A 268 -1.68 -17.78 28.20
N PRO A 269 -1.47 -17.90 29.53
CA PRO A 269 -0.75 -19.01 30.13
C PRO A 269 -1.61 -20.27 30.05
N LEU A 270 -1.74 -20.85 28.86
CA LEU A 270 -2.37 -22.14 28.63
C LEU A 270 -1.56 -22.86 27.55
N MET A 271 -0.63 -23.69 28.02
CA MET A 271 -0.45 -25.07 27.56
C MET A 271 0.75 -25.67 28.30
N ASP A 272 0.51 -26.13 29.53
CA ASP A 272 1.12 -27.38 29.95
C ASP A 272 0.57 -28.44 28.98
N MET A 273 1.36 -28.82 27.98
CA MET A 273 1.08 -30.00 27.16
C MET A 273 1.36 -31.25 28.00
N ALA A 274 0.42 -31.59 28.88
CA ALA A 274 0.31 -32.93 29.44
C ALA A 274 -1.10 -33.46 29.14
N ALA A 275 -1.12 -34.60 28.44
CA ALA A 275 -2.25 -35.50 28.20
C ALA A 275 -3.38 -35.03 27.26
N VAL A 276 -3.31 -35.51 26.01
CA VAL A 276 -4.35 -36.37 25.42
C VAL A 276 -3.66 -37.53 24.71
#